data_AF-A0A0G1UZS6-F1
#
_entry.id   AF-A0A0G1UZS6-F1
#
_cell.length_a   1.000
_cell.length_b   1.000
_cell.length_c   1.000
_cell.angle_alpha   90.00
_cell.angle_beta   90.00
_cell.angle_gamma   90.00
#
_symmetry.space_group_name_H-M   'P 1'
#
loop_
_entity.id
_entity.type
_entity.pdbx_description
1 polymer ?
#
loop_
_entity_poly.entity_id
_entity_poly.type
_entity_poly.pdbx_seq_one_letter_code
_entity_poly.pdbx_strand_id
1 'polypeptide(L)' 'ASRLLSIGLEYRYVTLYLQGKLTKQEMMAQLRAAIHQYAKRQMTWWKRNDQIHRIKSFAEAEKILRFRNIA' A
#
# COMPACT_ATOMS: atom_id res chain seq x y z
N ALA A 1 -5.73 -23.97 -4.57
CA ALA A 1 -6.29 -22.58 -4.56
C ALA A 1 -6.20 -21.90 -3.18
N SER A 2 -6.53 -22.60 -2.08
CA SER A 2 -6.54 -22.02 -0.72
C SER A 2 -5.25 -21.26 -0.33
N ARG A 3 -4.08 -21.81 -0.70
CA ARG A 3 -2.76 -21.17 -0.47
C ARG A 3 -2.63 -19.78 -1.12
N LEU A 4 -3.10 -19.56 -2.34
CA LEU A 4 -2.94 -18.28 -3.04
C LEU A 4 -3.86 -17.19 -2.47
N LEU A 5 -5.05 -17.57 -2.00
CA LEU A 5 -6.02 -16.66 -1.41
C LEU A 5 -5.57 -16.07 -0.07
N SER A 6 -4.61 -16.72 0.60
CA SER A 6 -4.05 -16.29 1.88
C SER A 6 -2.76 -15.47 1.76
N ILE A 7 -2.09 -15.44 0.61
CA ILE A 7 -0.80 -14.76 0.44
C ILE A 7 -0.96 -13.24 0.41
N GLY A 8 -2.03 -12.72 -0.18
CA GLY A 8 -2.16 -11.27 -0.31
C GLY A 8 -3.32 -10.80 -1.16
N LEU A 9 -3.42 -9.48 -1.27
CA LEU A 9 -4.52 -8.79 -1.92
C LEU A 9 -4.59 -9.14 -3.41
N GLU A 10 -3.49 -8.99 -4.13
CA GLU A 10 -3.37 -9.17 -5.57
C GLU A 10 -3.62 -10.64 -5.96
N TYR A 11 -3.01 -11.56 -5.21
CA TYR A 11 -3.14 -13.00 -5.42
C TYR A 11 -4.59 -13.48 -5.30
N ARG A 12 -5.39 -12.86 -4.42
CA ARG A 12 -6.81 -13.18 -4.28
C ARG A 12 -7.57 -12.93 -5.58
N TYR A 13 -7.48 -11.71 -6.13
CA TYR A 13 -8.24 -11.34 -7.32
C TYR A 13 -7.76 -12.09 -8.56
N VAL A 14 -6.44 -12.23 -8.74
CA VAL A 14 -5.88 -13.00 -9.86
C VAL A 14 -6.30 -14.47 -9.78
N THR A 15 -6.29 -15.08 -8.59
CA THR A 15 -6.77 -16.46 -8.41
C THR A 15 -8.25 -16.61 -8.78
N LEU A 16 -9.11 -15.65 -8.39
CA LEU A 16 -10.53 -15.69 -8.73
C LEU A 16 -10.76 -15.58 -10.24
N TYR A 17 -9.99 -14.72 -10.93
CA TYR A 17 -10.02 -14.64 -12.40
C TYR A 17 -9.58 -15.95 -13.05
N LEU A 18 -8.46 -16.54 -12.62
CA LEU A 18 -7.97 -17.82 -13.15
C LEU A 18 -8.93 -19.00 -12.89
N GLN A 19 -9.78 -18.90 -11.86
CA GLN A 19 -10.85 -19.86 -11.58
C GLN A 19 -12.15 -19.59 -12.38
N GLY A 20 -12.18 -18.57 -13.24
CA GLY A 20 -13.37 -18.18 -14.00
C GLY A 20 -14.48 -17.54 -13.15
N LYS A 21 -14.19 -17.16 -11.90
CA LYS A 21 -15.17 -16.54 -10.98
C LYS A 21 -15.32 -15.04 -11.16
N LEU A 22 -14.38 -14.41 -11.87
CA LEU A 22 -14.41 -13.01 -12.26
C LEU A 22 -14.01 -12.92 -13.72
N THR A 23 -14.62 -12.00 -14.46
CA THR A 23 -14.09 -11.56 -15.74
C THR A 23 -12.80 -10.76 -15.54
N LYS A 24 -12.00 -10.61 -16.59
CA LYS A 24 -10.77 -9.80 -16.54
C LYS A 24 -11.06 -8.34 -16.15
N GLN A 25 -12.16 -7.76 -16.66
CA GLN A 25 -12.54 -6.39 -16.36
C GLN A 25 -12.95 -6.22 -14.89
N GLU A 26 -13.79 -7.11 -14.36
CA GLU A 26 -14.22 -7.07 -12.95
C GLU A 26 -13.05 -7.25 -12.01
N MET A 27 -12.16 -8.22 -12.29
CA MET A 27 -10.93 -8.42 -11.52
C MET A 27 -10.09 -7.14 -11.48
N MET A 28 -9.86 -6.47 -12.63
CA MET A 28 -9.07 -5.23 -12.67
C MET A 28 -9.74 -4.09 -11.91
N ALA A 29 -11.07 -3.93 -12.04
CA ALA A 29 -11.81 -2.89 -11.36
C ALA A 29 -11.77 -3.08 -9.83
N GLN A 30 -12.08 -4.29 -9.35
CA GLN A 30 -12.10 -4.60 -7.92
C GLN A 30 -10.70 -4.53 -7.31
N LEU A 31 -9.68 -5.06 -7.99
CA LEU A 31 -8.30 -5.00 -7.50
C LEU A 31 -7.82 -3.56 -7.36
N ARG A 32 -8.06 -2.69 -8.36
CA ARG A 32 -7.68 -1.26 -8.25
C ARG A 32 -8.35 -0.58 -7.06
N ALA A 33 -9.66 -0.78 -6.89
CA ALA A 33 -10.39 -0.22 -5.76
C ALA A 33 -9.80 -0.67 -4.42
N ALA A 34 -9.47 -1.97 -4.31
CA ALA A 34 -8.89 -2.53 -3.10
C ALA A 34 -7.47 -2.00 -2.82
N ILE A 35 -6.64 -1.81 -3.86
CA ILE A 35 -5.31 -1.19 -3.74
C ILE A 35 -5.44 0.26 -3.24
N HIS A 36 -6.35 1.06 -3.80
CA HIS A 36 -6.58 2.43 -3.33
C HIS A 36 -7.00 2.48 -1.86
N GLN A 37 -7.91 1.59 -1.44
CA GLN A 37 -8.33 1.50 -0.04
C GLN A 37 -7.19 1.05 0.87
N TYR A 38 -6.37 0.11 0.42
CA TYR A 38 -5.20 -0.35 1.17
C TYR A 38 -4.17 0.77 1.34
N ALA A 39 -3.83 1.48 0.27
CA ALA A 39 -2.96 2.65 0.32
C ALA A 39 -3.52 3.74 1.27
N LYS A 40 -4.83 4.02 1.22
CA LYS A 40 -5.47 4.96 2.15
C LYS A 40 -5.32 4.53 3.61
N ARG A 41 -5.45 3.22 3.90
CA ARG A 41 -5.21 2.68 5.26
C ARG A 41 -3.75 2.81 5.68
N GLN A 42 -2.79 2.55 4.80
CA GLN A 42 -1.36 2.77 5.07
C GLN A 42 -1.09 4.23 5.44
N MET A 43 -1.65 5.18 4.67
CA MET A 43 -1.54 6.61 4.98
C MET A 43 -2.09 6.96 6.36
N THR A 44 -3.24 6.39 6.76
CA THR A 44 -3.79 6.58 8.11
C THR A 44 -2.89 5.99 9.18
N TRP A 45 -2.30 4.82 8.93
CA TRP A 45 -1.40 4.18 9.89
C TRP A 45 -0.11 4.98 10.06
N TRP A 46 0.49 5.46 8.97
CA TRP A 46 1.69 6.31 9.03
C TRP A 46 1.44 7.64 9.75
N LYS A 47 0.26 8.23 9.60
CA LYS A 47 -0.12 9.45 10.34
C LYS A 47 -0.18 9.27 11.86
N ARG A 48 -0.33 8.05 12.36
CA ARG A 48 -0.37 7.75 13.80
C ARG A 48 1.02 7.55 14.41
N ASN A 49 2.06 7.48 13.59
CA ASN A 49 3.42 7.25 14.05
C ASN A 49 4.24 8.54 13.96
N ASP A 50 4.44 9.17 15.11
CA ASP A 50 5.16 10.45 15.23
C ASP A 50 6.66 10.36 14.91
N GLN A 51 7.22 9.13 14.85
CA GLN A 51 8.60 8.93 14.40
C GLN A 51 8.74 9.09 12.88
N ILE A 52 7.65 8.96 12.13
CA ILE A 52 7.65 9.07 10.67
C ILE A 52 7.52 10.54 10.26
N HIS A 53 8.61 11.11 9.77
CA HIS A 53 8.64 12.48 9.28
C HIS A 53 8.26 12.52 7.80
N ARG A 54 7.23 13.29 7.45
CA ARG A 54 6.73 13.39 6.07
C ARG A 54 7.47 14.50 5.35
N ILE A 55 8.36 14.10 4.45
CA ILE A 55 9.22 15.00 3.69
C ILE A 55 8.51 15.38 2.39
N LYS A 56 8.43 16.69 2.10
CA LYS A 56 7.86 17.21 0.85
C LYS A 56 8.93 17.67 -0.14
N SER A 57 10.16 17.86 0.31
CA SER A 57 11.28 18.32 -0.50
C SER A 57 12.61 17.80 0.00
N PHE A 58 13.59 17.72 -0.90
CA PHE A 58 14.95 17.31 -0.54
C PHE A 58 15.59 18.24 0.51
N ALA A 59 15.34 19.56 0.42
CA ALA A 59 15.84 20.53 1.40
C ALA A 59 15.28 20.30 2.83
N GLU A 60 14.04 19.82 2.94
CA GLU A 60 13.44 19.47 4.23
C GLU A 60 14.09 18.20 4.80
N ALA A 61 14.43 17.23 3.95
CA ALA A 61 15.18 16.03 4.35
C ALA A 61 16.56 16.38 4.94
N GLU A 62 17.31 17.26 4.26
CA GLU A 62 18.63 17.67 4.73
C GLU A 62 18.59 18.36 6.09
N LYS A 63 17.59 19.21 6.34
CA LYS A 63 17.41 19.85 7.65
C LYS A 63 17.23 18.80 8.74
N ILE A 64 16.32 17.85 8.55
CA ILE A 64 16.05 16.79 9.54
C ILE A 64 17.31 15.97 9.83
N LEU A 65 18.07 15.59 8.80
CA LEU A 65 19.32 14.84 8.95
C LEU A 65 20.38 15.64 9.70
N ARG A 66 20.54 16.92 9.39
CA ARG A 66 21.47 17.82 10.10
C ARG A 66 21.09 17.98 11.56
N PHE A 67 19.80 18.17 11.89
CA PHE A 67 19.34 18.27 13.27
C PHE A 67 19.54 16.98 14.06
N ARG A 68 19.39 15.80 13.43
CA ARG A 68 19.61 14.50 14.08
C ARG A 68 21.08 14.15 14.33
N ASN A 69 22.01 14.69 13.55
CA ASN A 69 23.44 14.43 13.71
C ASN A 69 24.15 15.35 14.72
N ILE A 70 23.43 16.30 15.33
CA ILE A 70 23.97 17.28 16.29
C ILE A 70 23.52 16.94 17.74
N ALA A 71 22.60 15.98 17.92
CA ALA A 71 22.15 15.45 19.21
C ALA A 71 22.81 14.10 19.50
#